data_AF-A0A165VF61-F1
#
_entry.id   AF-A0A165VF61-F1
#
_cell.length_a   1.000
_cell.length_b   1.000
_cell.length_c   1.000
_cell.angle_alpha   90.00
_cell.angle_beta   90.00
_cell.angle_gamma   90.00
#
_symmetry.space_group_name_H-M   'P 1'
#
loop_
_entity.id
_entity.type
_entity.pdbx_description
1 polymer ?
#
loop_
_entity_poly.entity_id
_entity_poly.type
_entity_poly.pdbx_seq_one_letter_code
_entity_poly.pdbx_strand_id
1 'polypeptide(L)'
;MSTESIPIIITGKPHLVAHPDLPARLIKGVKPKYEIVHFCPSAEAFEEEFPKVMKGESYAVSSGLGSNVKSANPRKPKAAVVGGGMTDEEFARMKAVEGADQVKWVRVPTDSMDRLGPALDGLESHIVAWLDALEIQ
;
A
#
# COMPACT_ATOMS: atom_id res chain seq x y z
N MET A 1 25.43 2.72 -8.22
CA MET A 1 24.90 2.56 -6.86
C MET A 1 23.48 2.05 -7.01
N SER A 2 23.21 0.81 -6.63
CA SER A 2 21.88 0.21 -6.76
C SER A 2 20.95 0.90 -5.76
N THR A 3 20.23 1.93 -6.19
CA THR A 3 19.14 2.50 -5.39
C THR A 3 18.02 1.49 -5.40
N GLU A 4 17.99 0.63 -4.39
CA GLU A 4 16.91 -0.32 -4.17
C GLU A 4 15.58 0.45 -4.07
N SER A 5 14.51 -0.06 -4.67
CA SER A 5 13.17 0.54 -4.61
C SER A 5 12.71 0.73 -3.18
N ILE A 6 12.06 1.86 -2.86
CA ILE A 6 11.50 2.12 -1.53
C ILE A 6 10.27 1.20 -1.34
N PRO A 7 10.26 0.32 -0.34
CA PRO A 7 9.16 -0.61 -0.11
C PRO A 7 7.95 0.12 0.47
N ILE A 8 6.76 -0.10 -0.10
CA ILE A 8 5.49 0.48 0.36
C ILE A 8 4.43 -0.61 0.53
N ILE A 9 3.50 -0.38 1.45
CA ILE A 9 2.30 -1.21 1.64
C ILE A 9 1.07 -0.45 1.13
N ILE A 10 0.16 -1.16 0.48
CA ILE A 10 -1.15 -0.61 0.09
C ILE A 10 -2.23 -1.30 0.90
N THR A 11 -3.18 -0.54 1.41
CA THR A 11 -4.40 -1.04 2.02
C THR A 11 -5.61 -0.36 1.40
N GLY A 12 -6.65 -1.14 1.11
CA GLY A 12 -7.84 -0.67 0.43
C GLY A 12 -8.94 -1.71 0.49
N LYS A 13 -10.17 -1.34 0.13
CA LYS A 13 -11.30 -2.26 0.21
C LYS A 13 -11.16 -3.36 -0.85
N PRO A 14 -11.81 -4.53 -0.68
CA PRO A 14 -11.66 -5.64 -1.61
C PRO A 14 -11.97 -5.29 -3.07
N HIS A 15 -12.87 -4.33 -3.28
CA HIS A 15 -13.20 -3.78 -4.60
C HIS A 15 -11.99 -3.20 -5.35
N LEU A 16 -10.98 -2.70 -4.62
CA LEU A 16 -9.73 -2.21 -5.21
C LEU A 16 -8.89 -3.37 -5.77
N VAL A 17 -8.87 -4.50 -5.06
CA VAL A 17 -8.18 -5.74 -5.51
C VAL A 17 -8.98 -6.44 -6.61
N ALA A 18 -10.30 -6.36 -6.56
CA ALA A 18 -11.21 -6.96 -7.53
C ALA A 18 -11.33 -6.16 -8.83
N HIS A 19 -10.86 -4.91 -8.87
CA HIS A 19 -10.89 -4.11 -10.08
C HIS A 19 -9.92 -4.70 -11.12
N PRO A 20 -10.40 -5.02 -12.34
CA PRO A 20 -9.53 -5.56 -13.37
C PRO A 20 -8.38 -4.57 -13.64
N ASP A 21 -7.18 -5.12 -13.74
CA ASP A 21 -5.91 -4.45 -14.05
C ASP A 21 -5.37 -3.42 -13.05
N LEU A 22 -6.17 -2.91 -12.11
CA LEU A 22 -5.72 -1.87 -11.18
C LEU A 22 -4.53 -2.31 -10.32
N PRO A 23 -4.52 -3.48 -9.67
CA PRO A 23 -3.36 -3.89 -8.88
C PRO A 23 -2.08 -4.04 -9.72
N ALA A 24 -2.21 -4.58 -10.94
CA ALA A 24 -1.08 -4.72 -11.87
C ALA A 24 -0.56 -3.35 -12.33
N ARG A 25 -1.46 -2.40 -12.63
CA ARG A 25 -1.13 -1.02 -12.97
C ARG A 25 -0.40 -0.32 -11.82
N LEU A 26 -0.88 -0.46 -10.59
CA LEU A 26 -0.20 0.10 -9.42
C LEU A 26 1.20 -0.49 -9.23
N ILE A 27 1.34 -1.82 -9.28
CA ILE A 27 2.63 -2.51 -9.14
C ILE A 27 3.65 -2.07 -10.20
N LYS A 28 3.20 -1.87 -11.44
CA LYS A 28 4.07 -1.41 -12.53
C LYS A 28 4.33 0.09 -12.46
N GLY A 29 3.31 0.87 -12.12
CA GLY A 29 3.30 2.32 -12.25
C GLY A 29 4.08 3.07 -11.18
N VAL A 30 4.28 2.48 -10.00
CA VAL A 30 5.09 3.12 -8.94
C VAL A 30 6.60 2.88 -9.08
N LYS A 31 6.99 1.98 -9.99
CA LYS A 31 8.41 1.68 -10.30
C LYS A 31 9.04 2.80 -11.13
N PRO A 32 10.38 2.97 -11.07
CA PRO A 32 11.34 2.17 -10.31
C PRO A 32 11.55 2.63 -8.87
N LYS A 33 11.07 3.83 -8.51
CA LYS A 33 11.37 4.45 -7.21
C LYS A 33 10.73 3.71 -6.04
N TYR A 34 9.50 3.26 -6.19
CA TYR A 34 8.77 2.55 -5.16
C TYR A 34 8.48 1.11 -5.59
N GLU A 35 8.23 0.26 -4.60
CA GLU A 35 7.81 -1.12 -4.80
C GLU A 35 6.70 -1.46 -3.82
N ILE A 36 5.58 -1.95 -4.33
CA ILE A 36 4.50 -2.49 -3.50
C ILE A 36 4.94 -3.85 -2.99
N VAL A 37 5.36 -3.90 -1.72
CA VAL A 37 5.84 -5.14 -1.09
C VAL A 37 4.69 -5.96 -0.55
N HIS A 38 3.58 -5.32 -0.18
CA HIS A 38 2.46 -5.98 0.47
C HIS A 38 1.15 -5.25 0.16
N PHE A 39 0.08 -5.99 -0.02
CA PHE A 39 -1.26 -5.43 -0.24
C PHE A 39 -2.25 -6.05 0.75
N CYS A 40 -2.94 -5.22 1.54
CA CYS A 40 -3.98 -5.62 2.49
C CYS A 40 -5.38 -5.26 1.93
N PRO A 41 -6.29 -6.23 1.76
CA PRO A 41 -7.63 -6.01 1.20
C PRO A 41 -8.65 -5.43 2.21
N SER A 42 -8.25 -5.14 3.45
CA SER A 42 -9.07 -4.45 4.45
C SER A 42 -8.23 -3.87 5.59
N ALA A 43 -8.88 -3.11 6.48
CA ALA A 43 -8.26 -2.63 7.73
C ALA A 43 -7.93 -3.80 8.67
N GLU A 44 -8.80 -4.81 8.76
CA GLU A 44 -8.60 -6.01 9.58
C GLU A 44 -7.39 -6.81 9.09
N ALA A 45 -7.28 -7.00 7.77
CA ALA A 45 -6.11 -7.64 7.17
C ALA A 45 -4.83 -6.84 7.46
N PHE A 46 -4.90 -5.50 7.44
CA PHE A 46 -3.76 -4.67 7.81
C PHE A 46 -3.37 -4.86 9.28
N GLU A 47 -4.33 -4.83 10.22
CA GLU A 47 -4.11 -5.04 11.66
C GLU A 47 -3.43 -6.39 11.94
N GLU A 48 -3.80 -7.44 11.21
CA GLU A 48 -3.23 -8.78 11.39
C GLU A 48 -1.86 -8.99 10.71
N GLU A 49 -1.65 -8.37 9.54
CA GLU A 49 -0.50 -8.64 8.67
C GLU A 49 0.64 -7.65 8.89
N PHE A 50 0.33 -6.37 9.06
CA PHE A 50 1.32 -5.30 9.14
C PHE A 50 2.34 -5.50 10.28
N PRO A 51 1.96 -5.88 11.52
CA PRO A 51 2.93 -6.13 12.59
C PRO A 51 3.94 -7.22 12.23
N LYS A 52 3.49 -8.29 11.55
CA LYS A 52 4.34 -9.42 11.15
C LYS A 52 5.32 -8.99 10.05
N VAL A 53 4.83 -8.23 9.07
CA VAL A 53 5.67 -7.63 8.02
C VAL A 53 6.73 -6.70 8.62
N MET A 54 6.36 -5.88 9.61
CA MET A 54 7.29 -5.00 10.31
C MET A 54 8.30 -5.76 11.19
N LYS A 55 7.98 -6.97 11.65
CA LYS A 55 8.92 -7.89 12.32
C LYS A 55 9.85 -8.61 11.32
N GLY A 56 9.55 -8.56 10.02
CA GLY A 56 10.31 -9.25 8.97
C GLY A 56 9.95 -10.74 8.87
N GLU A 57 8.80 -11.13 9.41
CA GLU A 57 8.33 -12.50 9.39
C GLU A 57 7.69 -12.84 8.03
N SER A 58 7.98 -14.02 7.50
CA SER A 58 7.29 -14.53 6.32
C SER A 58 5.85 -14.88 6.70
N TYR A 59 4.87 -14.27 6.03
CA TYR A 59 3.45 -14.45 6.29
C TYR A 59 2.66 -14.63 4.99
N ALA A 60 1.54 -15.35 5.06
CA ALA A 60 0.63 -15.55 3.94
C ALA A 60 -0.14 -14.25 3.64
N VAL A 61 0.31 -13.50 2.64
CA VAL A 61 -0.34 -12.25 2.22
C VAL A 61 -1.77 -12.53 1.77
N SER A 62 -2.77 -11.98 2.45
CA SER A 62 -4.18 -12.31 2.19
C SER A 62 -4.64 -11.95 0.77
N SER A 63 -4.07 -10.90 0.18
CA SER A 63 -4.33 -10.49 -1.20
C SER A 63 -3.62 -11.35 -2.25
N GLY A 64 -2.56 -12.08 -1.87
CA GLY A 64 -1.65 -12.74 -2.80
C GLY A 64 -0.83 -11.77 -3.68
N LEU A 65 -0.79 -10.47 -3.35
CA LEU A 65 -0.14 -9.43 -4.14
C LEU A 65 1.01 -8.73 -3.39
N GLY A 66 2.03 -8.33 -4.15
CA GLY A 66 3.24 -7.68 -3.64
C GLY A 66 4.45 -8.63 -3.63
N SER A 67 5.65 -8.07 -3.47
CA SER A 67 6.88 -8.87 -3.52
C SER A 67 7.14 -9.71 -2.27
N ASN A 68 6.45 -9.47 -1.14
CA ASN A 68 6.60 -10.27 0.08
C ASN A 68 5.85 -11.62 0.03
N VAL A 69 4.94 -11.85 -0.92
CA VAL A 69 4.06 -13.05 -0.98
C VAL A 69 4.81 -14.38 -0.90
N LYS A 70 6.04 -14.44 -1.40
CA LYS A 70 6.90 -15.65 -1.37
C LYS A 70 8.36 -15.32 -1.03
N SER A 71 8.61 -14.18 -0.41
CA SER A 71 9.98 -13.76 -0.12
C SER A 71 10.50 -14.46 1.13
N ALA A 72 11.67 -15.10 1.02
CA ALA A 72 12.41 -15.59 2.18
C ALA A 72 12.96 -14.45 3.05
N ASN A 73 13.06 -13.23 2.49
CA ASN A 73 13.49 -12.02 3.18
C ASN A 73 12.45 -10.91 2.94
N PRO A 74 11.34 -10.88 3.70
CA PRO A 74 10.32 -9.84 3.55
C PRO A 74 10.90 -8.45 3.79
N ARG A 75 10.59 -7.51 2.90
CA ARG A 75 11.02 -6.11 3.03
C ARG A 75 10.00 -5.35 3.88
N LYS A 76 10.50 -4.59 4.86
CA LYS A 76 9.66 -3.76 5.74
C LYS A 76 9.23 -2.49 4.99
N PRO A 77 7.93 -2.16 4.90
CA PRO A 77 7.48 -0.96 4.23
C PRO A 77 7.97 0.30 4.96
N LYS A 78 8.20 1.37 4.19
CA LYS A 78 8.52 2.72 4.69
C LYS A 78 7.33 3.67 4.63
N ALA A 79 6.33 3.34 3.82
CA ALA A 79 5.08 4.07 3.74
C ALA A 79 3.89 3.14 3.52
N ALA A 80 2.73 3.59 4.00
CA ALA A 80 1.44 2.97 3.82
C ALA A 80 0.52 3.88 3.00
N VAL A 81 -0.06 3.34 1.93
CA VAL A 81 -1.05 4.02 1.09
C VAL A 81 -2.43 3.45 1.41
N VAL A 82 -3.35 4.31 1.85
CA VAL A 82 -4.71 3.94 2.25
C VAL A 82 -5.70 4.40 1.18
N GLY A 83 -6.46 3.46 0.63
CA GLY A 83 -7.48 3.74 -0.37
C GLY A 83 -8.58 4.67 0.14
N GLY A 84 -9.06 5.56 -0.73
CA GLY A 84 -10.03 6.61 -0.36
C GLY A 84 -11.39 6.10 0.08
N GLY A 85 -11.73 4.83 -0.16
CA GLY A 85 -12.96 4.20 0.33
C GLY A 85 -12.93 3.80 1.82
N MET A 86 -11.80 3.97 2.51
CA MET A 86 -11.67 3.66 3.94
C MET A 86 -12.24 4.80 4.80
N THR A 87 -13.05 4.43 5.79
CA THR A 87 -13.60 5.35 6.79
C THR A 87 -12.50 5.92 7.68
N ASP A 88 -12.79 7.03 8.36
CA ASP A 88 -11.87 7.63 9.33
C ASP A 88 -11.57 6.68 10.49
N GLU A 89 -12.56 5.88 10.90
CA GLU A 89 -12.41 4.87 11.95
C GLU A 89 -11.51 3.72 11.50
N GLU A 90 -11.70 3.18 10.29
CA GLU A 90 -10.80 2.19 9.68
C GLU A 90 -9.35 2.73 9.63
N PHE A 91 -9.18 3.99 9.21
CA PHE A 91 -7.87 4.63 9.16
C PHE A 91 -7.23 4.83 10.54
N ALA A 92 -8.02 5.26 11.53
CA ALA A 92 -7.55 5.44 12.89
C ALA A 92 -7.11 4.11 13.53
N ARG A 93 -7.86 3.03 13.30
CA ARG A 93 -7.49 1.69 13.77
C ARG A 93 -6.16 1.23 13.16
N MET A 94 -5.99 1.37 11.84
CA MET A 94 -4.73 1.03 11.18
C MET A 94 -3.53 1.84 11.71
N LYS A 95 -3.73 3.12 12.05
CA LYS A 95 -2.69 3.95 12.66
C LYS A 95 -2.35 3.59 14.11
N ALA A 96 -3.23 2.89 14.82
CA ALA A 96 -3.00 2.44 16.18
C ALA A 96 -2.28 1.08 16.26
N VAL A 97 -2.06 0.41 15.13
CA VAL A 97 -1.37 -0.88 15.03
C VAL A 97 0.10 -0.75 15.46
N GLU A 98 0.65 -1.79 16.10
CA GLU A 98 2.07 -1.85 16.49
C GLU A 98 2.98 -1.58 15.28
N GLY A 99 3.84 -0.56 15.38
CA GLY A 99 4.79 -0.18 14.33
C GLY A 99 4.24 0.76 13.26
N ALA A 100 2.95 1.11 13.30
CA ALA A 100 2.32 2.05 12.37
C ALA A 100 2.92 3.47 12.43
N ASP A 101 3.52 3.80 13.57
CA ASP A 101 4.29 5.03 13.81
C ASP A 101 5.62 5.09 13.04
N GLN A 102 6.12 3.94 12.57
CA GLN A 102 7.39 3.83 11.85
C GLN A 102 7.26 4.07 10.34
N VAL A 103 6.03 4.17 9.82
CA VAL A 103 5.78 4.38 8.39
C VAL A 103 5.13 5.74 8.13
N LYS A 104 5.39 6.31 6.96
CA LYS A 104 4.67 7.49 6.48
C LYS A 104 3.33 7.08 5.90
N TRP A 105 2.33 7.96 5.99
CA TRP A 105 0.97 7.65 5.58
C TRP A 105 0.53 8.54 4.42
N VAL A 106 0.05 7.91 3.35
CA VAL A 106 -0.69 8.55 2.26
C VAL A 106 -2.14 8.11 2.37
N ARG A 107 -3.06 9.07 2.38
CA ARG A 107 -4.48 8.80 2.25
C ARG A 107 -4.95 9.26 0.88
N VAL A 108 -5.41 8.32 0.07
CA VAL A 108 -5.97 8.61 -1.25
C VAL A 108 -7.28 9.41 -1.05
N PRO A 109 -7.49 10.53 -1.77
CA PRO A 109 -8.71 11.31 -1.67
C PRO A 109 -9.97 10.49 -1.98
N THR A 110 -11.05 10.74 -1.25
CA THR A 110 -12.35 10.06 -1.42
C THR A 110 -12.99 10.36 -2.77
N ASP A 111 -12.68 11.51 -3.38
CA ASP A 111 -13.16 11.97 -4.69
C ASP A 111 -12.33 11.42 -5.87
N SER A 112 -11.40 10.48 -5.62
CA SER A 112 -10.51 9.97 -6.68
C SER A 112 -11.26 9.28 -7.83
N MET A 113 -12.39 8.61 -7.56
CA MET A 113 -13.23 8.04 -8.63
C MET A 113 -13.91 9.12 -9.46
N ASP A 114 -14.35 10.22 -8.84
CA ASP A 114 -14.97 11.34 -9.56
C ASP A 114 -13.94 12.05 -10.45
N ARG A 115 -12.69 12.13 -9.97
CA ARG A 115 -11.58 12.82 -10.66
C ARG A 115 -10.92 12.00 -11.76
N LEU A 116 -10.74 10.70 -11.53
CA LEU A 116 -9.99 9.81 -12.42
C LEU A 116 -10.89 8.86 -13.23
N GLY A 117 -12.20 8.91 -12.99
CA GLY A 117 -13.17 8.01 -13.58
C GLY A 117 -13.16 6.62 -12.93
N PRO A 118 -14.05 5.71 -13.41
CA PRO A 118 -14.25 4.40 -12.81
C PRO A 118 -13.00 3.50 -12.88
N ALA A 119 -12.16 3.68 -13.89
CA ALA A 119 -10.92 2.92 -14.06
C ALA A 119 -9.75 3.41 -13.18
N LEU A 120 -9.91 4.54 -12.47
CA LEU A 120 -8.86 5.17 -11.68
C LEU A 120 -7.57 5.37 -12.51
N ASP A 121 -7.72 5.80 -13.76
CA ASP A 121 -6.59 5.98 -14.68
C ASP A 121 -5.63 7.05 -14.16
N GLY A 122 -4.34 6.71 -14.07
CA GLY A 122 -3.31 7.60 -13.54
C GLY A 122 -3.17 7.65 -12.02
N LEU A 123 -3.94 6.85 -11.25
CA LEU A 123 -3.80 6.77 -9.79
C LEU A 123 -2.37 6.44 -9.36
N GLU A 124 -1.68 5.58 -10.10
CA GLU A 124 -0.27 5.23 -9.87
C GLU A 124 0.65 6.46 -9.85
N SER A 125 0.42 7.43 -10.74
CA SER A 125 1.23 8.64 -10.84
C SER A 125 0.94 9.59 -9.68
N HIS A 126 -0.32 9.66 -9.25
CA HIS A 126 -0.71 10.42 -8.07
C HIS A 126 -0.13 9.82 -6.79
N ILE A 127 -0.14 8.49 -6.65
CA ILE A 127 0.49 7.80 -5.52
C ILE A 127 1.98 8.13 -5.45
N VAL A 128 2.71 8.08 -6.57
CA VAL A 128 4.11 8.48 -6.62
C VAL A 128 4.29 9.92 -6.17
N ALA A 129 3.50 10.86 -6.69
CA ALA A 129 3.59 12.27 -6.30
C ALA A 129 3.32 12.49 -4.79
N TRP A 130 2.35 11.78 -4.21
CA TRP A 130 2.07 11.86 -2.77
C TRP A 130 3.18 11.23 -1.93
N LEU A 131 3.77 10.13 -2.38
CA LEU A 131 4.91 9.52 -1.70
C LEU A 131 6.18 10.37 -1.79
N ASP A 132 6.40 11.05 -2.92
CA ASP A 132 7.51 11.97 -3.12
C ASP A 132 7.44 13.15 -2.15
N ALA A 133 6.23 13.66 -1.90
CA ALA A 133 5.99 14.75 -0.94
C ALA A 133 6.25 14.37 0.52
N LEU A 134 6.39 13.07 0.83
CA LEU A 134 6.73 12.57 2.17
C LEU A 134 8.24 12.47 2.43
N GLU A 135 9.07 12.78 1.42
CA GLU A 135 10.54 12.78 1.50
C GLU A 135 11.11 11.48 2.08
N ILE A 136 10.51 10.34 1.70
CA ILE A 136 10.89 9.01 2.18
C ILE A 136 12.28 8.65 1.62
N GLN A 137 13.17 8.18 2.50
CA GLN A 137 14.53 7.73 2.18
C GLN A 137 14.69 6.22 2.40
#